data_AF-W0SK60-F1
#
_entry.id   AF-W0SK60-F1
#
_cell.length_a   1.000
_cell.length_b   1.000
_cell.length_c   1.000
_cell.angle_alpha   90.00
_cell.angle_beta   90.00
_cell.angle_gamma   90.00
#
_symmetry.space_group_name_H-M   'P 1'
#
loop_
_entity.id
_entity.type
_entity.pdbx_description
1 polymer ?
#
loop_
_entity_poly.entity_id
_entity_poly.type
_entity_poly.pdbx_seq_one_letter_code
_entity_poly.pdbx_strand_id
1 'polypeptide(L)'
;MRLLEKAAQYLPSDMVVNVKPHPNCPVQPADYPGLRMSVTMEPVSKLLAKCDVAYTSCVTSAAVDVYCAGVPVVSLLDPNSLNLSPLRGCETVIFASTENELASALISAASHPRAPGDRKNFFVLDPELPRWRQLLSEQFHTH
;
A
#
# COMPACT_ATOMS: atom_id res chain seq x y z
N MET A 1 -0.88 -5.09 11.54
CA MET A 1 -0.49 -3.92 12.35
C MET A 1 0.48 -4.24 13.50
N ARG A 2 0.46 -5.45 14.09
CA ARG A 2 1.41 -5.86 15.15
C ARG A 2 2.89 -5.62 14.81
N LEU A 3 3.31 -5.89 13.58
CA LEU A 3 4.70 -5.62 13.16
C LEU A 3 5.07 -4.13 13.27
N LEU A 4 4.17 -3.25 12.84
CA LEU A 4 4.36 -1.79 12.93
C LEU A 4 4.39 -1.33 14.39
N GLU A 5 3.54 -1.90 15.25
CA GLU A 5 3.58 -1.63 16.69
C GLU A 5 4.94 -2.01 17.30
N LYS A 6 5.49 -3.18 16.96
CA LYS A 6 6.84 -3.58 17.42
C LYS A 6 7.95 -2.70 16.86
N ALA A 7 7.80 -2.25 15.61
CA ALA A 7 8.76 -1.35 14.95
C ALA A 7 8.73 0.07 15.53
N ALA A 8 7.63 0.49 16.16
CA ALA A 8 7.42 1.85 16.65
C ALA A 8 8.53 2.35 17.60
N GLN A 9 9.14 1.46 18.38
CA GLN A 9 10.24 1.80 19.28
C GLN A 9 11.53 2.26 18.56
N TYR A 10 11.67 1.93 17.28
CA TYR A 10 12.83 2.31 16.46
C TYR A 10 12.53 3.50 15.53
N LEU A 11 11.29 3.97 15.51
CA LEU A 11 10.85 5.04 14.62
C LEU A 11 11.07 6.41 15.27
N PRO A 12 11.26 7.48 14.48
CA PRO A 12 11.38 8.83 15.00
C PRO A 12 10.18 9.23 15.87
N SER A 13 10.43 9.95 16.96
CA SER A 13 9.40 10.33 17.93
C SER A 13 8.36 11.32 17.38
N ASP A 14 8.71 12.04 16.31
CA ASP A 14 7.89 12.99 15.57
C ASP A 14 7.14 12.34 14.38
N MET A 15 7.31 11.03 14.17
CA MET A 15 6.58 10.31 13.12
C MET A 15 5.06 10.33 13.38
N VAL A 16 4.30 10.74 12.37
CA VAL A 16 2.84 10.77 12.42
C VAL A 16 2.26 9.58 11.65
N VAL A 17 1.57 8.68 12.35
CA VAL A 17 0.93 7.51 11.74
C VAL A 17 -0.56 7.77 11.51
N ASN A 18 -0.96 7.69 10.24
CA ASN A 18 -2.36 7.73 9.81
C ASN A 18 -2.74 6.35 9.27
N VAL A 19 -3.77 5.73 9.83
CA VAL A 19 -4.25 4.41 9.42
C VAL A 19 -5.60 4.55 8.74
N LYS A 20 -5.67 4.09 7.49
CA LYS A 20 -6.92 3.94 6.74
C LYS A 20 -7.30 2.46 6.66
N PRO A 21 -8.18 1.97 7.54
CA PRO A 21 -8.64 0.58 7.50
C PRO A 21 -9.64 0.35 6.36
N HIS A 22 -9.86 -0.92 6.04
CA HIS A 22 -11.01 -1.31 5.22
C HIS A 22 -12.31 -1.09 6.03
N PRO A 23 -13.41 -0.58 5.44
CA PRO A 23 -14.65 -0.33 6.18
C PRO A 23 -15.18 -1.56 6.94
N ASN A 24 -15.02 -2.76 6.36
CA ASN A 24 -15.44 -4.03 6.98
C ASN A 24 -14.38 -4.68 7.88
N CYS A 25 -13.21 -4.07 8.03
CA CYS A 25 -12.14 -4.53 8.93
C CYS A 25 -11.58 -3.32 9.69
N PRO A 26 -12.38 -2.76 10.64
CA PRO A 26 -11.98 -1.58 11.38
C PRO A 26 -10.75 -1.87 12.25
N VAL A 27 -9.89 -0.86 12.40
CA VAL A 27 -8.73 -0.89 13.29
C VAL A 27 -9.04 0.00 14.48
N GLN A 28 -8.90 -0.53 15.70
CA GLN A 28 -9.06 0.25 16.92
C GLN A 28 -7.67 0.59 17.50
N PRO A 29 -7.38 1.86 17.82
CA PRO A 29 -6.10 2.23 18.43
C PRO A 29 -5.81 1.49 19.75
N ALA A 30 -6.86 1.17 20.51
CA ALA A 30 -6.75 0.44 21.77
C ALA A 30 -6.12 -0.95 21.64
N ASP A 31 -6.20 -1.59 20.46
CA ASP A 31 -5.60 -2.90 20.20
C ASP A 31 -4.07 -2.84 20.09
N TYR A 32 -3.51 -1.64 19.90
CA TYR A 32 -2.10 -1.39 19.62
C TYR A 32 -1.54 -0.25 20.51
N PRO A 33 -1.51 -0.42 21.85
CA PRO A 33 -1.10 0.63 22.78
C PRO A 33 0.33 1.12 22.58
N GLY A 34 1.21 0.33 21.95
CA GLY A 34 2.59 0.74 21.64
C GLY A 34 2.71 1.68 20.43
N LEU A 35 1.62 1.91 19.69
CA LEU A 35 1.62 2.68 18.45
C LEU A 35 0.72 3.92 18.58
N ARG A 36 1.34 5.10 18.59
CA ARG A 36 0.59 6.37 18.44
C ARG A 36 0.14 6.51 17.00
N MET A 37 -1.16 6.40 16.77
CA MET A 37 -1.77 6.54 15.45
C MET A 37 -3.11 7.24 15.51
N SER A 38 -3.49 7.83 14.38
CA SER A 38 -4.85 8.28 14.12
C SER A 38 -5.51 7.37 13.07
N VAL A 39 -6.80 7.10 13.23
CA VAL A 39 -7.59 6.31 12.28
C VAL A 39 -8.46 7.26 11.48
N THR A 40 -8.43 7.14 10.16
CA THR A 40 -9.16 8.03 9.24
C THR A 40 -9.83 7.26 8.12
N MET A 41 -11.00 7.73 7.70
CA MET A 41 -11.72 7.22 6.53
C MET A 41 -11.61 8.13 5.31
N GLU A 42 -10.80 9.19 5.37
CA GLU A 42 -10.57 10.08 4.23
C GLU A 42 -10.13 9.31 2.96
N PRO A 43 -10.49 9.80 1.76
CA PRO A 43 -10.03 9.20 0.50
C PRO A 43 -8.51 9.04 0.44
N VAL A 44 -8.03 7.91 -0.09
CA VAL A 44 -6.59 7.61 -0.23
C VAL A 44 -5.85 8.76 -0.91
N SER A 45 -6.42 9.32 -1.99
CA SER A 45 -5.83 10.45 -2.72
C SER A 45 -5.52 11.67 -1.86
N LYS A 46 -6.37 11.99 -0.87
CA LYS A 46 -6.13 13.10 0.06
C LYS A 46 -5.03 12.79 1.07
N LEU A 47 -4.94 11.54 1.51
CA LEU A 47 -3.91 11.08 2.44
C LEU A 47 -2.54 11.06 1.77
N LEU A 48 -2.44 10.51 0.55
CA LEU A 48 -1.18 10.40 -0.19
C LEU A 48 -0.51 11.76 -0.45
N ALA A 49 -1.29 12.83 -0.61
CA ALA A 49 -0.74 14.17 -0.75
C ALA A 49 0.11 14.60 0.47
N LYS A 50 -0.21 14.07 1.66
CA LYS A 50 0.35 14.45 2.96
C LYS A 50 1.28 13.39 3.58
N CYS A 51 1.54 12.28 2.88
CA CYS A 51 2.38 11.20 3.38
C CYS A 51 3.76 11.20 2.71
N ASP A 52 4.80 10.98 3.50
CA ASP A 52 6.17 10.82 3.00
C ASP A 52 6.45 9.39 2.54
N VAL A 53 5.83 8.41 3.21
CA VAL A 53 5.92 6.98 2.93
C VAL A 53 4.58 6.31 3.27
N ALA A 54 4.22 5.25 2.55
CA ALA A 54 3.11 4.38 2.93
C ALA A 54 3.57 2.99 3.32
N TYR A 55 2.88 2.43 4.32
CA TYR A 55 3.01 1.05 4.73
C TYR A 55 1.75 0.25 4.34
N THR A 56 1.91 -0.87 3.63
CA THR A 56 0.79 -1.68 3.15
C THR A 56 0.92 -3.15 3.56
N SER A 57 -0.21 -3.87 3.60
CA SER A 57 -0.18 -5.34 3.66
C SER A 57 0.21 -5.94 2.31
N CYS A 58 0.54 -7.22 2.28
CA CYS A 58 0.79 -7.97 1.04
C CYS A 58 -0.49 -8.36 0.28
N VAL A 59 -1.69 -7.93 0.70
CA VAL A 59 -2.98 -8.41 0.13
C VAL A 59 -3.95 -7.26 -0.14
N THR A 60 -3.44 -6.08 -0.50
CA THR A 60 -4.27 -4.90 -0.76
C THR A 60 -3.95 -4.25 -2.10
N SER A 61 -4.97 -3.92 -2.88
CA SER A 61 -4.84 -3.13 -4.10
C SER A 61 -4.45 -1.67 -3.83
N ALA A 62 -4.68 -1.17 -2.61
CA ALA A 62 -4.30 0.18 -2.22
C ALA A 62 -2.79 0.44 -2.38
N ALA A 63 -1.96 -0.61 -2.35
CA ALA A 63 -0.54 -0.51 -2.65
C ALA A 63 -0.27 0.03 -4.06
N VAL A 64 -1.08 -0.37 -5.06
CA VAL A 64 -0.98 0.13 -6.44
C VAL A 64 -1.36 1.60 -6.52
N ASP A 65 -2.39 2.03 -5.79
CA ASP A 65 -2.79 3.45 -5.75
C ASP A 65 -1.65 4.33 -5.22
N VAL A 66 -1.01 3.89 -4.13
CA VAL A 66 0.14 4.57 -3.54
C VAL A 66 1.31 4.64 -4.51
N TYR A 67 1.66 3.48 -5.09
CA TYR A 67 2.75 3.34 -6.06
C TYR A 67 2.55 4.26 -7.26
N CYS A 68 1.34 4.29 -7.82
CA CYS A 68 1.01 5.13 -8.96
C CYS A 68 0.97 6.63 -8.63
N ALA A 69 0.70 6.99 -7.37
CA ALA A 69 0.82 8.37 -6.89
C ALA A 69 2.28 8.80 -6.65
N GLY A 70 3.22 7.87 -6.72
CA GLY A 70 4.64 8.10 -6.53
C GLY A 70 5.09 8.26 -5.09
N VAL A 71 4.24 7.88 -4.13
CA VAL A 71 4.64 7.83 -2.72
C VAL A 71 5.44 6.54 -2.50
N PRO A 72 6.63 6.59 -1.87
CA PRO A 72 7.40 5.41 -1.50
C PRO A 72 6.55 4.38 -0.75
N VAL A 73 6.66 3.11 -1.14
CA VAL A 73 5.89 2.00 -0.57
C VAL A 73 6.81 1.04 0.17
N VAL A 74 6.47 0.79 1.44
CA VAL A 74 7.00 -0.35 2.20
C VAL A 74 5.86 -1.35 2.38
N SER A 75 6.01 -2.55 1.85
CA SER A 75 5.01 -3.62 1.97
C SER A 75 5.43 -4.63 3.02
N LEU A 76 4.48 -5.05 3.85
CA LEU A 76 4.65 -6.23 4.70
C LEU A 76 5.00 -7.43 3.82
N LEU A 77 6.00 -8.19 4.25
CA LEU A 77 6.27 -9.54 3.79
C LEU A 77 6.08 -10.48 4.98
N ASP A 78 5.01 -11.25 4.96
CA ASP A 78 4.74 -12.22 6.02
C ASP A 78 5.43 -13.55 5.66
N PRO A 79 6.40 -14.04 6.47
CA PRO A 79 7.11 -15.28 6.19
C PRO A 79 6.21 -16.52 6.25
N ASN A 80 5.02 -16.41 6.83
CA ASN A 80 4.07 -17.53 6.96
C ASN A 80 3.01 -17.57 5.87
N SER A 81 3.02 -16.62 4.92
CA SER A 81 2.04 -16.56 3.84
C SER A 81 2.67 -16.22 2.49
N LEU A 82 1.92 -16.47 1.42
CA LEU A 82 2.37 -16.10 0.08
C LEU A 82 2.41 -14.58 -0.06
N ASN A 83 3.46 -14.06 -0.70
CA ASN A 83 3.50 -12.66 -1.11
C ASN A 83 2.55 -12.44 -2.29
N LEU A 84 1.31 -12.06 -1.96
CA LEU A 84 0.25 -11.71 -2.90
C LEU A 84 0.26 -10.20 -3.24
N SER A 85 1.34 -9.50 -2.91
CA SER A 85 1.41 -8.06 -3.15
C SER A 85 1.33 -7.82 -4.66
N PRO A 86 0.46 -6.91 -5.12
CA PRO A 86 0.41 -6.55 -6.53
C PRO A 86 1.74 -5.92 -6.98
N LEU A 87 2.53 -5.38 -6.04
CA LEU A 87 3.82 -4.77 -6.30
C LEU A 87 4.99 -5.77 -6.24
N ARG A 88 4.73 -7.08 -6.14
CA ARG A 88 5.78 -8.10 -6.16
C ARG A 88 6.58 -8.00 -7.46
N GLY A 89 7.90 -7.91 -7.34
CA GLY A 89 8.81 -7.74 -8.48
C GLY A 89 9.04 -6.29 -8.90
N CYS A 90 8.40 -5.30 -8.24
CA CYS A 90 8.73 -3.90 -8.44
C CYS A 90 10.01 -3.54 -7.66
N GLU A 91 11.10 -3.22 -8.38
CA GLU A 91 12.41 -2.94 -7.77
C GLU A 91 12.42 -1.74 -6.82
N THR A 92 11.50 -0.80 -7.00
CA THR A 92 11.40 0.42 -6.20
C THR A 92 10.57 0.25 -4.92
N VAL A 93 10.07 -0.96 -4.64
CA VAL A 93 9.21 -1.26 -3.48
C VAL A 93 9.98 -2.09 -2.48
N ILE A 94 10.01 -1.63 -1.22
CA ILE A 94 10.73 -2.31 -0.16
C ILE A 94 9.78 -3.28 0.54
N PHE A 95 10.23 -4.52 0.75
CA PHE A 95 9.50 -5.53 1.49
C PHE A 95 10.18 -5.78 2.83
N ALA A 96 9.41 -5.82 3.92
CA ALA A 96 9.93 -6.01 5.27
C ALA A 96 9.16 -7.08 6.04
N SER A 97 9.90 -7.96 6.73
CA SER A 97 9.34 -9.09 7.49
C SER A 97 9.58 -8.98 9.00
N THR A 98 10.56 -8.17 9.43
CA THR A 98 10.92 -7.97 10.83
C THR A 98 10.71 -6.52 11.28
N GLU A 99 10.60 -6.28 12.59
CA GLU A 99 10.46 -4.92 13.13
C GLU A 99 11.64 -4.00 12.75
N ASN A 100 12.87 -4.53 12.74
CA ASN A 100 14.07 -3.78 12.38
C ASN A 100 14.12 -3.47 10.88
N GLU A 101 13.76 -4.44 10.03
CA GLU A 101 13.64 -4.21 8.58
C GLU A 101 12.57 -3.16 8.29
N LEU A 102 11.41 -3.27 8.93
CA LEU A 102 10.30 -2.35 8.73
C LEU A 102 10.69 -0.92 9.15
N ALA A 103 11.29 -0.76 10.33
CA ALA A 103 11.73 0.56 10.78
C ALA A 103 12.77 1.18 9.84
N SER A 104 13.79 0.41 9.48
CA SER A 104 14.85 0.87 8.56
C SER A 104 14.28 1.22 7.18
N ALA A 105 13.36 0.40 6.66
CA ALA A 105 12.69 0.64 5.39
C ALA A 105 11.84 1.91 5.42
N LEU A 106 11.06 2.14 6.48
CA LEU A 106 10.23 3.33 6.62
C LEU A 106 11.06 4.61 6.72
N ILE A 107 12.13 4.60 7.52
CA ILE A 107 13.03 5.75 7.68
C ILE A 107 13.72 6.07 6.36
N SER A 108 14.27 5.05 5.69
CA SER A 108 14.91 5.19 4.39
C SER A 108 13.92 5.72 3.34
N ALA A 109 12.76 5.07 3.19
CA ALA A 109 11.74 5.43 2.21
C ALA A 109 11.19 6.85 2.41
N ALA A 110 11.04 7.32 3.65
CA ALA A 110 10.57 8.68 3.94
C ALA A 110 11.51 9.79 3.43
N SER A 111 12.80 9.48 3.24
CA SER A 111 13.78 10.42 2.65
C SER A 111 13.84 10.37 1.12
N HIS A 112 13.18 9.40 0.47
CA HIS A 112 13.23 9.27 -0.97
C HIS A 112 12.27 10.28 -1.64
N PRO A 113 12.68 10.89 -2.77
CA PRO A 113 11.78 11.76 -3.51
C PRO A 113 10.60 10.95 -4.06
N ARG A 114 9.45 11.62 -4.15
CA ARG A 114 8.29 11.03 -4.81
C ARG A 114 8.60 10.78 -6.28
N ALA A 115 8.37 9.55 -6.74
CA ALA A 115 8.60 9.13 -8.11
C ALA A 115 7.41 8.28 -8.55
N PRO A 116 6.56 8.78 -9.48
CA PRO A 116 5.41 8.03 -9.95
C PRO A 116 5.82 6.66 -10.49
N GLY A 117 5.19 5.61 -9.98
CA GLY A 117 5.36 4.27 -10.50
C GLY A 117 4.81 4.13 -11.92
N ASP A 118 5.26 3.09 -12.64
CA ASP A 118 4.78 2.84 -14.00
C ASP A 118 3.34 2.28 -13.99
N ARG A 119 2.39 3.20 -14.22
CA ARG A 119 0.95 2.92 -14.24
C ARG A 119 0.55 1.94 -15.35
N LYS A 120 1.32 1.84 -16.44
CA LYS A 120 0.98 1.01 -17.61
C LYS A 120 1.09 -0.48 -17.31
N ASN A 121 1.90 -0.85 -16.32
CA ASN A 121 2.02 -2.24 -15.87
C ASN A 121 0.80 -2.70 -15.07
N PHE A 122 -0.02 -1.77 -14.57
CA PHE A 122 -1.15 -2.07 -13.69
C PHE A 122 -2.51 -1.74 -14.30
N PHE A 123 -2.59 -0.68 -15.10
CA PHE A 123 -3.85 -0.19 -15.63
C PHE A 123 -3.85 -0.18 -17.16
N VAL A 124 -4.83 -0.88 -17.74
CA VAL A 124 -5.17 -0.79 -19.16
C VAL A 124 -6.24 0.28 -19.31
N LEU A 125 -5.81 1.53 -19.42
CA LEU A 125 -6.68 2.72 -19.46
C LEU A 125 -7.13 3.09 -20.88
N ASP A 126 -7.19 2.13 -21.81
CA ASP A 126 -7.69 2.39 -23.16
C ASP A 126 -9.17 2.82 -23.08
N PRO A 127 -9.51 4.07 -23.46
CA PRO A 127 -10.87 4.57 -23.38
C PRO A 127 -11.85 3.76 -24.23
N GLU A 128 -11.36 3.13 -25.31
CA GLU A 128 -12.17 2.29 -26.18
C GLU A 128 -12.46 0.92 -25.56
N LEU A 129 -11.76 0.54 -24.48
CA LEU A 129 -11.91 -0.73 -23.77
C LEU A 129 -12.02 -1.95 -24.72
N PRO A 130 -11.16 -2.07 -25.76
CA PRO A 130 -11.39 -3.00 -26.87
C PRO A 130 -11.45 -4.47 -26.42
N ARG A 131 -10.66 -4.84 -25.41
CA ARG A 131 -10.68 -6.20 -24.82
C ARG A 131 -12.00 -6.53 -24.15
N TRP A 132 -12.59 -5.58 -23.42
CA TRP A 132 -13.90 -5.76 -22.81
C TRP A 132 -15.00 -5.79 -23.86
N ARG A 133 -14.95 -4.89 -24.85
CA ARG A 133 -15.91 -4.89 -25.97
C ARG A 133 -15.89 -6.21 -26.73
N GLN A 134 -14.71 -6.74 -27.05
CA GLN A 134 -14.55 -8.03 -27.70
C GLN A 134 -15.21 -9.14 -26.86
N LEU A 135 -14.80 -9.29 -25.60
CA LEU A 135 -15.33 -10.33 -24.70
C LEU A 135 -16.86 -10.28 -24.59
N LEU A 136 -17.44 -9.08 -24.47
CA LEU A 136 -18.88 -8.90 -24.37
C LEU A 136 -19.59 -9.16 -25.71
N SER A 137 -18.98 -8.76 -26.84
CA SER A 137 -19.55 -9.00 -28.17
C SER A 137 -19.56 -10.47 -28.58
N GLU A 138 -18.57 -11.26 -28.13
CA GLU A 138 -18.48 -12.70 -28.39
C GLU A 138 -19.61 -13.48 -27.68
N GLN A 139 -20.13 -12.98 -26.55
CA GLN A 139 -21.25 -13.61 -25.83
C GLN A 139 -22.62 -13.40 -26.51
N PHE A 140 -22.74 -12.46 -27.44
CA PHE A 140 -23.99 -12.21 -28.18
C PHE A 140 -24.09 -12.97 -29.51
N HIS A 141 -23.10 -13.80 -29.86
CA HIS A 141 -23.08 -14.59 -31.11
C HIS A 141 -23.52 -16.05 -30.94
N THR A 142 -24.09 -16.43 -29.79
CA THR A 142 -24.83 -17.69 -29.66
C THR A 142 -26.28 -17.53 -30.12
N HIS A 143 -26.53 -17.75 -31.41
CA HIS A 143 -27.79 -18.26 -31.96
C HIS A 143 -27.55 -19.02 -33.26
#